data_AF-A0A3D5DVA1-F1
#
_entry.id   AF-A0A3D5DVA1-F1
#
_cell.length_a   1.000
_cell.length_b   1.000
_cell.length_c   1.000
_cell.angle_alpha   90.00
_cell.angle_beta   90.00
_cell.angle_gamma   90.00
#
_symmetry.space_group_name_H-M   'P 1'
#
loop_
_entity.id
_entity.type
_entity.pdbx_description
1 polymer ?
#
loop_
_entity_poly.entity_id
_entity_poly.type
_entity_poly.pdbx_seq_one_letter_code
_entity_poly.pdbx_strand_id
1 'polypeptide(L)'
;MHYVCFHYEFEHQGDPDVECSAGGCPSSGIRLPAKIVRTDGVDLVQAGNTVVPAILALEANGYAVSQEDNQFVARAGNVRLAAEDPVAVPGLVKLAETRRPWRASNSETDDVMSRFHL
;
A
#
# COMPACT_ATOMS: atom_id res chain seq x y z
N MET A 1 0.96 8.35 9.29
CA MET A 1 1.06 9.81 9.50
C MET A 1 2.48 10.22 9.13
N HIS A 2 2.68 10.83 7.96
CA HIS A 2 3.96 11.43 7.60
C HIS A 2 4.05 12.79 8.30
N TYR A 3 5.04 12.98 9.17
CA TYR A 3 5.38 14.33 9.62
C TYR A 3 6.22 14.96 8.52
N VAL A 4 5.54 15.61 7.58
CA VAL A 4 6.17 16.45 6.56
C VAL A 4 6.87 17.59 7.31
N CYS A 5 8.21 17.71 7.23
CA CYS A 5 8.86 18.96 7.68
C CYS A 5 8.19 20.07 6.86
N PHE A 6 7.72 21.14 7.51
CA PHE A 6 6.94 22.22 6.86
C PHE A 6 7.63 22.80 5.60
N HIS A 7 8.95 22.58 5.46
CA HIS A 7 9.77 22.95 4.31
C HIS A 7 9.57 22.08 3.03
N TYR A 8 9.07 20.84 3.11
CA TYR A 8 9.07 19.94 1.94
C TYR A 8 7.98 20.25 0.89
N GLU A 9 6.80 20.71 1.29
CA GLU A 9 5.71 20.92 0.34
C GLU A 9 5.80 22.28 -0.37
N PHE A 10 6.59 23.23 0.17
CA PHE A 10 6.68 24.59 -0.36
C PHE A 10 8.10 25.09 -0.67
N GLU A 11 9.17 24.48 -0.15
CA GLU A 11 10.53 25.03 -0.27
C GLU A 11 11.54 24.12 -1.02
N HIS A 12 11.20 22.87 -1.33
CA HIS A 12 12.10 21.96 -2.07
C HIS A 12 11.38 21.10 -3.11
N GLN A 13 12.00 20.92 -4.29
CA GLN A 13 11.64 19.87 -5.25
C GLN A 13 12.50 18.63 -4.96
N GLY A 14 11.89 17.51 -4.53
CA GLY A 14 12.66 16.28 -4.24
C GLY A 14 11.88 15.19 -3.50
N ASP A 15 12.58 14.09 -3.19
CA ASP A 15 12.04 12.96 -2.42
C ASP A 15 11.83 13.36 -0.94
N PRO A 16 10.60 13.29 -0.40
CA PRO A 16 10.30 13.64 0.98
C PRO A 16 11.01 12.76 2.02
N ASP A 17 11.57 11.61 1.63
CA ASP A 17 12.32 10.72 2.52
C ASP A 17 13.82 11.10 2.63
N VAL A 18 14.32 12.02 1.82
CA VAL A 18 15.71 12.51 1.88
C VAL A 18 15.80 13.70 2.83
N GLU A 19 16.51 13.55 3.95
CA GLU A 19 16.69 14.60 4.97
C GLU A 19 17.19 15.92 4.37
N CYS A 20 16.45 17.01 4.60
CA CYS A 20 16.90 18.35 4.25
C CYS A 20 17.98 18.76 5.25
N SER A 21 19.09 19.31 4.76
CA SER A 21 20.21 19.75 5.60
C SER A 21 19.92 21.05 6.38
N ALA A 22 18.64 21.39 6.57
CA ALA A 22 18.21 22.55 7.32
C ALA A 22 18.43 22.30 8.83
N GLY A 23 19.39 23.02 9.41
CA GLY A 23 19.68 22.93 10.84
C GLY A 23 18.44 23.24 11.68
N GLY A 24 18.05 22.31 12.55
CA GLY A 24 16.90 22.47 13.46
C GLY A 24 15.54 22.01 12.90
N CYS A 25 15.49 21.27 11.79
CA CYS A 25 14.22 20.67 11.35
C CYS A 25 13.67 19.72 12.46
N PRO A 26 12.42 19.90 12.92
CA PRO A 26 11.82 19.08 13.98
C PRO A 26 11.68 17.59 13.60
N SER A 27 11.79 17.26 12.31
CA SER A 27 11.81 15.88 11.82
C SER A 27 13.22 15.30 11.66
N SER A 28 14.28 16.07 11.90
CA SER A 28 15.66 15.56 11.95
C SER A 28 15.76 14.57 13.12
N GLY A 29 15.85 13.28 12.81
CA GLY A 29 15.83 12.19 13.78
C GLY A 29 14.60 11.28 13.72
N ILE A 30 13.53 11.66 13.01
CA ILE A 30 12.40 10.76 12.74
C ILE A 30 12.77 9.86 11.57
N ARG A 31 13.42 8.73 11.85
CA ARG A 31 13.57 7.65 10.87
C ARG A 31 12.36 6.74 10.99
N LEU A 32 11.42 6.85 10.05
CA LEU A 32 10.40 5.80 9.94
C LEU A 32 11.13 4.49 9.64
N PRO A 33 10.88 3.43 10.42
CA PRO A 33 11.61 2.20 10.21
C PRO A 33 11.22 1.64 8.83
N ALA A 34 12.23 1.20 8.09
CA ALA A 34 12.11 0.72 6.71
C ALA A 34 10.98 -0.33 6.57
N LYS A 35 10.43 -0.52 5.35
CA LYS A 35 9.37 -1.51 5.07
C LYS A 35 9.61 -2.88 5.74
N ILE A 36 10.88 -3.28 5.83
CA ILE A 36 11.36 -4.53 6.46
C ILE A 36 11.00 -4.61 7.96
N VAL A 37 11.09 -3.51 8.71
CA VAL A 37 10.78 -3.49 10.15
C VAL A 37 9.28 -3.63 10.39
N ARG A 38 8.43 -3.16 9.47
CA ARG A 38 6.97 -3.29 9.59
C ARG A 38 6.47 -4.72 9.39
N THR A 39 7.31 -5.57 8.80
CA THR A 39 7.04 -7.00 8.57
C THR A 39 7.89 -7.90 9.46
N ASP A 40 8.71 -7.32 10.34
CA ASP A 40 9.68 -8.08 11.14
C ASP A 40 8.96 -9.04 12.10
N GLY A 41 9.42 -10.30 12.14
CA GLY A 41 8.86 -11.37 12.97
C GLY A 41 7.51 -11.96 12.53
N VAL A 42 6.92 -11.52 11.41
CA VAL A 42 5.64 -12.07 10.92
C VAL A 42 5.89 -13.31 10.05
N ASP A 43 5.46 -14.48 10.51
CA ASP A 43 5.40 -15.72 9.71
C ASP A 43 3.95 -16.06 9.37
N LEU A 44 3.53 -15.77 8.13
CA LEU A 44 2.20 -16.10 7.63
C LEU A 44 2.10 -17.54 7.10
N VAL A 45 3.20 -18.26 6.94
CA VAL A 45 3.18 -19.66 6.46
C VAL A 45 2.51 -20.57 7.49
N GLN A 46 2.59 -20.23 8.77
CA GLN A 46 1.94 -20.94 9.87
C GLN A 46 0.51 -20.45 10.17
N ALA A 47 0.02 -19.43 9.45
CA ALA A 47 -1.30 -18.89 9.70
C ALA A 47 -2.38 -19.84 9.17
N GLY A 48 -3.15 -20.46 10.07
CA GLY A 48 -4.27 -21.33 9.69
C GLY A 48 -5.45 -20.59 9.03
N ASN A 49 -5.55 -19.27 9.19
CA ASN A 49 -6.58 -18.44 8.54
C ASN A 49 -6.04 -17.01 8.30
N THR A 50 -5.89 -16.63 7.03
CA THR A 50 -5.47 -15.29 6.59
C THR A 50 -6.64 -14.42 6.10
N VAL A 51 -7.84 -15.00 5.94
CA VAL A 51 -9.05 -14.31 5.48
C VAL A 51 -9.54 -13.31 6.53
N VAL A 52 -9.69 -13.76 7.78
CA VAL A 52 -10.16 -12.90 8.88
C VAL A 52 -9.26 -11.68 9.09
N PRO A 53 -7.93 -11.81 9.23
CA PRO A 53 -7.07 -10.64 9.40
C PRO A 53 -7.07 -9.73 8.17
N ALA A 54 -7.27 -10.25 6.95
CA ALA A 54 -7.39 -9.41 5.76
C ALA A 54 -8.63 -8.50 5.81
N ILE A 55 -9.80 -9.04 6.21
CA ILE A 55 -11.03 -8.26 6.36
C ILE A 55 -10.88 -7.22 7.46
N LEU A 56 -10.40 -7.62 8.63
CA LEU A 56 -10.19 -6.69 9.76
C LEU A 56 -9.20 -5.58 9.41
N ALA A 57 -8.16 -5.89 8.64
CA ALA A 57 -7.20 -4.88 8.18
C ALA A 57 -7.88 -3.87 7.24
N LEU A 58 -8.74 -4.31 6.31
CA LEU A 58 -9.49 -3.40 5.44
C LEU A 58 -10.41 -2.48 6.24
N GLU A 59 -11.17 -3.02 7.19
CA GLU A 59 -12.07 -2.26 8.06
C GLU A 59 -11.31 -1.24 8.91
N ALA A 60 -10.19 -1.64 9.51
CA ALA A 60 -9.32 -0.75 10.28
C ALA A 60 -8.73 0.40 9.42
N ASN A 61 -8.61 0.20 8.10
CA ASN A 61 -8.18 1.23 7.15
C ASN A 61 -9.36 2.03 6.55
N GLY A 62 -10.57 1.90 7.10
CA GLY A 62 -11.74 2.70 6.74
C GLY A 62 -12.51 2.21 5.51
N TYR A 63 -12.28 0.96 5.07
CA TYR A 63 -13.07 0.35 4.02
C TYR A 63 -14.29 -0.39 4.61
N ALA A 64 -15.44 -0.23 3.97
CA ALA A 64 -16.57 -1.14 4.16
C ALA A 64 -16.37 -2.36 3.25
N VAL A 65 -16.38 -3.57 3.81
CA VAL A 65 -16.19 -4.82 3.07
C VAL A 65 -17.52 -5.55 2.96
N SER A 66 -17.91 -5.94 1.74
CA SER A 66 -19.09 -6.76 1.47
C SER A 66 -18.75 -7.92 0.54
N GLN A 67 -19.49 -9.01 0.67
CA GLN A 67 -19.47 -10.08 -0.33
C GLN A 67 -20.58 -9.79 -1.35
N GLU A 68 -20.19 -9.65 -2.61
CA GLU A 68 -21.08 -9.42 -3.76
C GLU A 68 -20.84 -10.56 -4.75
N ASP A 69 -21.85 -11.38 -5.03
CA ASP A 69 -21.75 -12.59 -5.85
C ASP A 69 -20.60 -13.52 -5.37
N ASN A 70 -19.56 -13.70 -6.20
CA ASN A 70 -18.39 -14.52 -5.90
C ASN A 70 -17.13 -13.67 -5.62
N GLN A 71 -17.31 -12.42 -5.19
CA GLN A 71 -16.22 -11.49 -4.92
C GLN A 71 -16.38 -10.78 -3.57
N PHE A 72 -15.24 -10.42 -3.00
CA PHE A 72 -15.14 -9.52 -1.87
C PHE A 72 -14.84 -8.12 -2.37
N VAL A 73 -15.66 -7.17 -1.96
CA VAL A 73 -15.64 -5.79 -2.43
C VAL A 73 -15.35 -4.86 -1.25
N ALA A 74 -14.24 -4.14 -1.31
CA ALA A 74 -13.90 -3.08 -0.37
C ALA A 74 -14.24 -1.70 -0.97
N ARG A 75 -14.95 -0.87 -0.18
CA ARG A 75 -15.42 0.45 -0.60
C ARG A 75 -15.00 1.53 0.39
N ALA A 76 -14.45 2.63 -0.09
CA ALA A 76 -14.16 3.83 0.69
C ALA A 76 -14.29 5.08 -0.20
N GLY A 77 -15.29 5.93 0.08
CA GLY A 77 -15.60 7.06 -0.79
C GLY A 77 -15.86 6.62 -2.24
N ASN A 78 -15.03 7.12 -3.17
CA ASN A 78 -15.10 6.77 -4.60
C ASN A 78 -14.24 5.56 -5.00
N VAL A 79 -13.53 4.95 -4.05
CA VAL A 79 -12.68 3.77 -4.30
C VAL A 79 -13.54 2.52 -4.17
N ARG A 80 -13.47 1.64 -5.17
CA ARG A 80 -14.04 0.30 -5.17
C ARG A 80 -12.99 -0.69 -5.64
N LEU A 81 -12.68 -1.69 -4.82
CA LEU A 81 -11.71 -2.74 -5.10
C LEU A 81 -12.39 -4.08 -4.90
N ALA A 82 -12.27 -4.99 -5.87
CA ALA A 82 -12.94 -6.28 -5.83
C ALA A 82 -11.98 -7.40 -6.24
N ALA A 83 -12.02 -8.51 -5.51
CA ALA A 83 -11.28 -9.73 -5.82
C ALA A 83 -12.07 -10.96 -5.38
N GLU A 84 -11.76 -12.13 -5.95
CA GLU A 84 -12.42 -13.40 -5.60
C GLU A 84 -12.04 -13.89 -4.19
N ASP A 85 -10.79 -13.63 -3.78
CA ASP A 85 -10.25 -13.94 -2.45
C ASP A 85 -10.11 -12.63 -1.63
N PRO A 86 -10.65 -12.55 -0.40
CA PRO A 86 -10.51 -11.38 0.46
C PRO A 86 -9.04 -11.05 0.76
N VAL A 87 -8.11 -12.01 0.73
CA VAL A 87 -6.68 -11.77 0.92
C VAL A 87 -6.06 -10.97 -0.24
N ALA A 88 -6.63 -11.05 -1.44
CA ALA A 88 -6.16 -10.30 -2.60
C ALA A 88 -6.56 -8.81 -2.55
N VAL A 89 -7.64 -8.46 -1.83
CA VAL A 89 -8.15 -7.08 -1.77
C VAL A 89 -7.15 -6.10 -1.11
N PRO A 90 -6.49 -6.43 0.03
CA PRO A 90 -5.36 -5.62 0.54
C PRO A 90 -4.23 -5.44 -0.49
N GLY A 91 -3.98 -6.43 -1.33
CA GLY A 91 -3.02 -6.33 -2.44
C GLY A 91 -3.42 -5.27 -3.46
N LEU A 92 -4.71 -5.23 -3.83
CA LEU A 92 -5.26 -4.20 -4.71
C LEU A 92 -5.20 -2.81 -4.10
N VAL A 93 -5.49 -2.68 -2.79
CA VAL A 93 -5.30 -1.42 -2.05
C VAL A 93 -3.84 -0.99 -2.21
N LYS A 94 -2.89 -1.89 -1.95
CA LYS A 94 -1.48 -1.53 -2.01
C LYS A 94 -1.01 -1.17 -3.41
N LEU A 95 -1.48 -1.86 -4.44
CA LEU A 95 -1.20 -1.52 -5.84
C LEU A 95 -1.74 -0.11 -6.16
N ALA A 96 -2.96 0.18 -5.71
CA ALA A 96 -3.59 1.48 -5.84
C ALA A 96 -2.99 2.54 -4.92
N GLU A 97 -2.06 2.25 -4.03
CA GLU A 97 -1.27 3.27 -3.30
C GLU A 97 0.11 3.50 -3.94
N THR A 98 0.70 2.42 -4.46
CA THR A 98 2.13 2.40 -4.81
C THR A 98 2.42 2.73 -6.27
N ARG A 99 1.45 2.57 -7.17
CA ARG A 99 1.63 2.81 -8.60
C ARG A 99 0.66 3.87 -9.15
N ARG A 100 1.19 4.87 -9.87
CA ARG A 100 0.43 5.95 -10.53
C ARG A 100 0.97 6.20 -11.95
N PRO A 101 0.16 6.04 -13.01
CA PRO A 101 -1.14 5.37 -13.02
C PRO A 101 -0.99 3.90 -12.60
N TRP A 102 -2.00 3.33 -11.94
CA TRP A 102 -1.94 1.92 -11.52
C TRP A 102 -1.89 0.96 -12.71
N ARG A 103 -2.46 1.36 -13.86
CA ARG A 103 -2.48 0.57 -15.09
C ARG A 103 -1.08 0.42 -15.68
N ALA A 104 -0.78 -0.77 -16.15
CA ALA A 104 0.37 -1.00 -17.02
C ALA A 104 0.02 -0.58 -18.46
N SER A 105 1.03 -0.15 -19.21
CA SER A 105 0.96 -0.06 -20.67
C SER A 105 0.99 -1.44 -21.30
N ASN A 106 0.53 -1.56 -22.56
CA ASN A 106 0.53 -2.85 -23.27
C ASN A 106 1.93 -3.46 -23.34
N SER A 107 2.97 -2.65 -23.59
CA SER A 107 4.35 -3.14 -23.65
C SER A 107 4.87 -3.64 -22.30
N GLU A 108 4.48 -2.99 -21.18
CA GLU A 108 4.81 -3.49 -19.84
C GLU A 108 4.07 -4.79 -19.53
N THR A 109 2.80 -4.89 -19.97
CA THR A 109 2.03 -6.13 -19.83
C THR A 109 2.68 -7.27 -20.59
N ASP A 110 3.01 -7.07 -21.87
CA ASP A 110 3.61 -8.11 -22.71
C ASP A 110 4.96 -8.58 -22.14
N ASP A 111 5.81 -7.66 -21.67
CA ASP A 111 7.08 -7.99 -21.01
C ASP A 111 6.87 -8.85 -19.76
N VAL A 112 5.97 -8.43 -18.84
CA VAL A 112 5.73 -9.15 -17.58
C VAL A 112 5.10 -10.52 -17.84
N MET A 113 4.10 -10.61 -18.71
CA MET A 113 3.45 -11.87 -19.06
C MET A 113 4.45 -12.86 -19.68
N SER A 114 5.33 -12.38 -20.56
CA SER A 114 6.39 -13.21 -21.15
C SER A 114 7.39 -13.70 -20.11
N ARG A 115 7.85 -12.82 -19.22
CA ARG A 115 8.88 -13.14 -18.19
C ARG A 115 8.40 -14.14 -17.13
N PHE A 116 7.12 -14.10 -16.79
CA PHE A 116 6.55 -14.94 -15.73
C PHE A 116 5.67 -16.08 -16.24
N HIS A 117 5.51 -16.22 -17.56
CA HIS A 117 4.70 -17.26 -18.20
C HIS A 117 3.25 -17.32 -17.67
N LEU A 118 2.64 -16.15 -17.56
CA LEU A 118 1.25 -15.97 -17.12
C LEU A 118 0.26 -15.97 -18.30
#